data_AF-A0A258TMI3-F1
#
_entry.id   AF-A0A258TMI3-F1
#
_cell.length_a   1.000
_cell.length_b   1.000
_cell.length_c   1.000
_cell.angle_alpha   90.00
_cell.angle_beta   90.00
_cell.angle_gamma   90.00
#
_symmetry.space_group_name_H-M   'P 1'
#
loop_
_entity.id
_entity.type
_entity.pdbx_description
1 polymer ?
#
loop_
_entity_poly.entity_id
_entity_poly.type
_entity_poly.pdbx_seq_one_letter_code
_entity_poly.pdbx_strand_id
1 'polypeptide(L)' 'MLTNQVLSHLKKHGIALPLVRKSLAALTMRGEISQCSVTHFNDNKRVDAFQCRISGYVPPVAAGRKAGSNKSASAD' A
#
# COMPACT_ATOMS: atom_id res chain seq x y z
N MET A 1 0.43 -18.63 0.36
CA MET A 1 0.65 -18.89 1.80
C MET A 1 0.67 -17.64 2.71
N LEU A 2 0.62 -16.39 2.20
CA LEU A 2 0.81 -15.17 3.03
C LEU A 2 -0.39 -14.71 3.88
N THR A 3 -1.64 -15.04 3.53
CA THR A 3 -2.85 -14.54 4.22
C THR A 3 -2.93 -14.98 5.69
N ASN A 4 -2.48 -16.21 5.99
CA ASN A 4 -2.45 -16.74 7.35
C ASN A 4 -1.42 -16.03 8.23
N GLN A 5 -0.33 -15.52 7.64
CA GLN A 5 0.72 -14.84 8.38
C GLN A 5 0.27 -13.47 8.88
N VAL A 6 -0.47 -12.71 8.06
CA VAL A 6 -1.04 -11.41 8.47
C VAL A 6 -2.09 -11.60 9.56
N LEU A 7 -3.00 -12.57 9.40
CA LEU A 7 -3.99 -12.89 10.42
C LEU A 7 -3.34 -13.34 11.73
N SER A 8 -2.29 -14.15 11.65
CA SER A 8 -1.49 -14.57 12.81
C SER A 8 -0.79 -13.38 13.49
N HIS A 9 -0.23 -12.45 12.71
CA HIS A 9 0.40 -11.25 13.24
C HIS A 9 -0.60 -10.33 13.93
N LEU A 10 -1.75 -10.08 13.31
CA LEU A 10 -2.84 -9.30 13.92
C LEU A 10 -3.34 -9.94 15.22
N LYS A 11 -3.52 -11.28 15.21
CA LYS A 11 -3.90 -12.04 16.41
C LYS A 11 -2.83 -11.95 17.50
N LYS A 12 -1.54 -12.03 17.15
CA LYS A 12 -0.41 -11.88 18.09
C LYS A 12 -0.42 -10.51 18.76
N HIS A 13 -0.79 -9.45 18.04
CA HIS A 13 -0.88 -8.09 18.58
C HIS A 13 -2.25 -7.76 19.18
N GLY A 14 -3.17 -8.74 19.28
CA GLY A 14 -4.50 -8.55 19.88
C GLY A 14 -5.46 -7.70 19.05
N ILE A 15 -5.19 -7.51 17.76
CA ILE A 15 -5.99 -6.65 16.88
C ILE A 15 -6.89 -7.51 16.00
N ALA A 16 -8.20 -7.32 16.10
CA ALA A 16 -9.15 -8.00 15.22
C ALA A 16 -9.15 -7.37 13.82
N LEU A 17 -9.22 -8.19 12.76
CA LEU A 17 -9.24 -7.68 11.38
C LEU A 17 -10.36 -6.66 11.08
N PRO A 18 -11.60 -6.82 11.59
CA PRO A 18 -12.64 -5.81 11.42
C PRO A 18 -12.26 -4.45 12.02
N LEU A 19 -11.56 -4.45 13.16
CA LEU A 19 -11.07 -3.23 13.79
C LEU A 19 -10.03 -2.54 12.91
N VAL A 20 -9.09 -3.29 12.32
CA VAL A 20 -8.11 -2.74 11.36
C VAL A 20 -8.83 -2.05 10.20
N ARG A 21 -9.82 -2.70 9.60
CA ARG A 21 -10.58 -2.14 8.48
C ARG A 21 -11.33 -0.86 8.86
N LYS A 22 -11.95 -0.84 10.04
CA LYS A 22 -12.64 0.36 10.56
C LYS A 22 -11.66 1.51 10.80
N SER A 23 -10.50 1.23 11.38
CA SER A 23 -9.47 2.25 11.64
C SER A 23 -8.89 2.82 10.35
N LEU A 24 -8.62 1.98 9.34
CA LEU A 24 -8.15 2.44 8.03
C LEU A 24 -9.19 3.33 7.34
N ALA A 25 -10.47 2.96 7.35
CA ALA A 25 -11.53 3.80 6.79
C ALA A 25 -11.61 5.18 7.48
N ALA A 26 -11.47 5.21 8.82
CA ALA A 26 -11.45 6.46 9.57
C ALA A 26 -10.21 7.32 9.23
N LEU A 27 -9.04 6.72 9.07
CA LEU A 27 -7.81 7.42 8.65
C LEU A 27 -7.93 7.99 7.23
N THR A 28 -8.52 7.23 6.31
CA THR A 28 -8.78 7.68 4.94
C THR A 28 -9.74 8.87 4.92
N MET A 29 -10.82 8.82 5.71
CA MET A 29 -11.78 9.93 5.82
C MET A 29 -11.14 11.22 6.34
N ARG A 30 -10.14 11.14 7.21
CA ARG A 30 -9.40 12.30 7.72
C ARG A 30 -8.25 12.76 6.80
N GLY A 31 -7.99 12.04 5.70
CA GLY A 31 -6.89 12.34 4.79
C GLY A 31 -5.50 12.00 5.34
N GLU A 32 -5.41 11.23 6.42
CA GLU A 32 -4.12 10.83 7.03
C GLU A 32 -3.42 9.70 6.26
N ILE A 33 -4.19 8.96 5.47
CA ILE A 33 -3.67 7.95 4.55
C ILE A 33 -4.36 8.06 3.20
N SER A 34 -3.63 7.77 2.12
CA SER A 34 -4.21 7.44 0.82
C SER A 34 -4.49 5.94 0.75
N GLN A 35 -5.72 5.55 0.42
CA GLN A 35 -6.11 4.16 0.22
C GLN A 35 -6.31 3.89 -1.28
N CYS A 36 -5.63 2.88 -1.82
CA CYS A 36 -5.77 2.43 -3.20
C CYS A 36 -6.35 1.02 -3.24
N SER A 37 -7.38 0.81 -4.05
CA SER A 37 -7.87 -0.52 -4.40
C SER A 37 -6.87 -1.19 -5.35
N VAL A 38 -6.52 -2.44 -5.05
CA VAL A 38 -5.57 -3.21 -5.86
C VAL A 38 -6.18 -4.57 -6.17
N THR A 39 -6.04 -4.99 -7.42
CA THR A 39 -6.45 -6.32 -7.85
C THR A 39 -5.19 -7.10 -8.21
N HIS A 40 -4.96 -8.20 -7.51
CA HIS A 40 -3.87 -9.13 -7.78
C HIS A 40 -4.45 -10.43 -8.33
N PHE A 41 -3.74 -11.06 -9.26
CA PHE A 41 -4.07 -12.41 -9.70
C PHE A 41 -3.04 -13.36 -9.13
N ASN A 42 -3.50 -14.34 -8.35
CA ASN A 42 -2.66 -15.43 -7.87
C ASN A 42 -3.19 -16.73 -8.45
N ASP A 43 -2.39 -17.39 -9.29
CA ASP A 43 -2.79 -18.62 -10.00
C ASP A 43 -4.14 -18.45 -10.74
N ASN A 44 -4.26 -17.38 -11.53
CA ASN A 44 -5.47 -16.94 -12.24
C ASN A 44 -6.69 -16.62 -11.36
N LYS A 45 -6.57 -16.67 -10.03
CA LYS A 45 -7.63 -16.24 -9.12
C LYS A 45 -7.48 -14.75 -8.82
N ARG A 46 -8.55 -14.00 -9.09
CA ARG A 46 -8.65 -12.60 -8.73
C ARG A 46 -8.70 -12.45 -7.21
N VAL A 47 -7.87 -11.56 -6.69
CA VAL A 47 -7.81 -11.17 -5.29
C VAL A 47 -7.90 -9.66 -5.24
N ASP A 48 -8.97 -9.12 -4.67
CA ASP A 48 -9.12 -7.70 -4.43
C ASP A 48 -8.60 -7.36 -3.03
N ALA A 49 -7.80 -6.30 -2.95
CA ALA A 49 -7.11 -5.83 -1.75
C ALA A 49 -7.10 -4.30 -1.70
N PHE A 50 -6.60 -3.76 -0.59
CA PHE A 50 -6.33 -2.33 -0.44
C PHE A 50 -4.88 -2.11 0.00
N GLN A 51 -4.18 -1.19 -0.65
CA GLN A 51 -2.87 -0.71 -0.24
C GLN A 51 -3.02 0.70 0.34
N CYS A 52 -2.41 0.94 1.50
CA CYS A 52 -2.45 2.25 2.15
C CYS A 52 -1.05 2.88 2.16
N ARG A 53 -0.99 4.20 1.98
CA ARG A 53 0.22 5.01 2.20
C ARG A 53 -0.07 6.13 3.18
N ILE A 54 0.86 6.41 4.07
CA ILE A 54 0.74 7.52 5.04
C ILE A 54 0.88 8.85 4.28
N SER A 55 -0.04 9.78 4.52
CA SER A 55 0.02 11.11 3.94
C SER A 55 1.28 11.84 4.39
N GLY A 56 1.98 12.49 3.46
CA GLY A 56 3.25 13.17 3.73
C GLY A 56 4.46 12.24 3.87
N TYR A 57 4.29 10.91 3.85
CA TYR A 57 5.42 10.00 3.80
C TYR A 57 5.99 9.92 2.38
N VAL A 58 7.20 10.44 2.22
CA VAL A 58 7.99 10.26 1.00
C VAL A 58 8.91 9.04 1.22
N PRO A 59 8.71 7.93 0.48
CA PRO A 59 9.56 6.76 0.65
C PRO A 59 11.01 7.10 0.29
N PRO A 60 12.00 6.49 0.97
CA PRO A 60 13.40 6.66 0.62
C PRO A 60 13.62 6.26 -0.85
N VAL A 61 14.57 6.93 -1.49
CA VAL A 61 14.94 6.64 -2.87
C VAL A 61 15.31 5.16 -2.97
N ALA A 62 14.61 4.42 -3.83
CA ALA A 62 14.89 3.00 -4.03
C ALA A 62 16.34 2.82 -4.51
N ALA A 63 17.08 1.93 -3.85
CA ALA A 63 18.41 1.55 -4.29
C ALA A 63 18.32 0.95 -5.70
N GLY A 64 19.04 1.53 -6.67
CA GLY A 64 19.24 0.92 -7.98
C GLY A 64 18.51 1.55 -9.18
N ARG A 65 17.67 2.58 -9.01
CA ARG A 65 17.19 3.33 -10.19
C ARG A 65 18.00 4.61 -10.38
N LYS A 66 19.02 4.56 -11.25
CA LYS A 66 19.60 5.78 -11.85
C LYS A 66 18.45 6.59 -12.46
N ALA A 67 18.41 7.91 -12.26
CA ALA A 67 17.60 8.77 -13.09
C ALA A 67 17.94 8.45 -14.56
N GLY A 68 16.92 8.15 -15.38
CA GLY A 68 17.13 8.15 -16.82
C GLY A 68 17.78 9.48 -17.19
N SER A 69 18.76 9.46 -18.08
CA SER A 69 19.42 10.66 -18.57
C SER A 69 18.38 11.72 -18.89
N ASN A 70 18.54 12.92 -18.31
CA ASN A 70 17.82 14.11 -18.76
C ASN A 70 18.16 14.27 -20.25
N LYS A 71 17.26 13.84 -21.15
CA LYS A 71 17.27 14.41 -22.50
C LYS A 71 16.68 15.80 -22.31
N SER A 72 17.59 16.77 -22.39
CA SER A 72 17.35 18.19 -22.56
C SER A 72 15.99 18.50 -23.16
N ALA A 73 15.29 19.44 -22.55
CA ALA A 73 14.26 20.23 -23.18
C ALA A 73 14.71 20.61 -24.60
N SER A 74 14.03 20.04 -25.60
CA SER A 74 14.01 20.61 -26.94
C SER A 74 12.82 21.55 -26.99
N ALA A 75 13.13 22.78 -27.38
CA ALA A 75 12.21 23.88 -27.59
C ALA A 75 11.12 23.54 -28.62
N ASP A 76 9.90 24.00 -28.33
CA ASP A 76 9.08 24.83 -29.22
C ASP A 76 8.20 25.73 -28.34
#